data_AF-A0A496DH89-F1
#
_entry.id   AF-A0A496DH89-F1
#
_cell.length_a   1.000
_cell.length_b   1.000
_cell.length_c   1.000
_cell.angle_alpha   90.00
_cell.angle_beta   90.00
_cell.angle_gamma   90.00
#
_symmetry.space_group_name_H-M   'P 1'
#
loop_
_entity.id
_entity.type
_entity.pdbx_description
1 polymer ?
#
loop_
_entity_poly.entity_id
_entity_poly.type
_entity_poly.pdbx_seq_one_letter_code
_entity_poly.pdbx_strand_id
1 'polypeptide(L)'
;MNTNRNIPYNYNVKDIDWPGLKAVGISKEQLEADGNLDLLLQGKESEIIPLKLCTPVISLTMDATFKLVPGDNNKPIMEINGIRQEESPKK
;
A
#
# COMPACT_ATOMS: atom_id res chain seq x y z
N MET A 1 -15.88 18.85 -22.78
CA MET A 1 -14.67 18.08 -23.16
C MET A 1 -14.18 17.36 -21.92
N ASN A 2 -14.45 16.06 -21.77
CA ASN A 2 -14.02 15.30 -20.60
C ASN A 2 -12.71 14.59 -20.98
N THR A 3 -11.58 15.09 -20.48
CA THR A 3 -10.29 14.46 -20.72
C THR A 3 -10.20 13.20 -19.87
N ASN A 4 -10.69 12.08 -20.40
CA ASN A 4 -10.26 10.74 -20.00
C ASN A 4 -8.76 10.63 -20.29
N ARG A 5 -7.94 11.23 -19.43
CA ARG A 5 -6.51 10.92 -19.37
C ARG A 5 -6.48 9.53 -18.78
N ASN A 6 -6.33 8.52 -19.63
CA ASN A 6 -5.99 7.17 -19.22
C ASN A 6 -4.67 7.29 -18.45
N ILE A 7 -4.74 7.44 -17.12
CA ILE A 7 -3.55 7.56 -16.30
C ILE A 7 -2.85 6.20 -16.42
N PRO A 8 -1.66 6.13 -17.01
CA PRO A 8 -1.03 4.84 -17.23
C PRO A 8 -0.74 4.20 -15.88
N TYR A 9 -1.06 2.90 -15.76
CA TYR A 9 -0.60 2.11 -14.63
C TYR A 9 0.89 1.84 -14.78
N ASN A 10 1.64 2.12 -13.72
CA ASN A 10 3.07 1.86 -13.62
C ASN A 10 3.34 0.41 -13.20
N TYR A 11 2.36 -0.24 -12.57
CA TYR A 11 2.45 -1.62 -12.11
C TYR A 11 1.30 -2.45 -12.65
N ASN A 12 1.59 -3.71 -12.98
CA ASN A 12 0.56 -4.67 -13.33
C ASN A 12 0.07 -5.38 -12.06
N VAL A 13 -1.25 -5.40 -11.86
CA VAL A 13 -1.89 -6.09 -10.72
C VAL A 13 -1.51 -7.56 -10.61
N LYS A 14 -1.14 -8.21 -11.72
CA LYS A 14 -0.75 -9.63 -11.74
C LYS A 14 0.66 -9.89 -11.24
N ASP A 15 1.52 -8.88 -11.21
CA ASP A 15 2.93 -9.02 -10.84
C ASP A 15 3.16 -8.87 -9.32
N ILE A 16 2.12 -8.45 -8.58
CA ILE A 16 2.13 -8.26 -7.14
C ILE A 16 1.93 -9.60 -6.42
N ASP A 17 2.74 -9.88 -5.40
CA ASP A 17 2.65 -11.08 -4.56
C ASP A 17 1.49 -10.98 -3.55
N TRP A 18 0.25 -11.10 -4.04
CA TRP A 18 -0.95 -11.11 -3.20
C TRP A 18 -0.96 -12.22 -2.14
N PRO A 19 -0.50 -13.46 -2.42
CA PRO A 19 -0.36 -14.49 -1.40
C PRO A 19 0.56 -14.06 -0.24
N GLY A 20 1.74 -13.49 -0.54
CA GLY A 20 2.67 -12.99 0.46
C GLY A 20 2.09 -11.84 1.30
N LEU A 21 1.44 -10.87 0.64
CA LEU A 21 0.76 -9.76 1.32
C LEU A 21 -0.36 -10.24 2.23
N LYS A 22 -1.17 -11.19 1.78
CA LYS A 22 -2.26 -11.77 2.58
C LYS A 22 -1.73 -12.51 3.81
N ALA A 23 -0.60 -13.19 3.69
CA ALA A 23 0.03 -13.91 4.80
C ALA A 23 0.46 -12.97 5.95
N VAL A 24 0.76 -11.71 5.64
CA VAL A 24 1.13 -10.69 6.64
C VAL A 24 -0.02 -9.77 7.05
N GLY A 25 -1.23 -9.96 6.51
CA GLY A 25 -2.44 -9.21 6.89
C GLY A 25 -2.86 -8.09 5.93
N ILE A 26 -2.30 -8.02 4.73
CA ILE A 26 -2.67 -7.03 3.70
C ILE A 26 -3.57 -7.70 2.65
N SER A 27 -4.83 -7.27 2.56
CA SER A 27 -5.83 -7.84 1.63
C SER A 27 -5.93 -7.01 0.35
N LYS A 28 -5.89 -7.70 -0.79
CA LYS A 28 -6.17 -7.10 -2.09
C LYS A 28 -7.58 -6.54 -2.17
N GLU A 29 -8.56 -7.30 -1.69
CA GLU A 29 -9.98 -6.97 -1.73
C GLU A 29 -10.27 -5.70 -0.92
N GLN A 30 -9.60 -5.52 0.22
CA GLN A 30 -9.69 -4.29 1.01
C GLN A 30 -9.10 -3.10 0.24
N LEU A 31 -7.92 -3.25 -0.37
CA LEU A 31 -7.30 -2.19 -1.18
C LEU A 31 -8.17 -1.81 -2.38
N GLU A 32 -8.88 -2.76 -2.99
CA GLU A 32 -9.84 -2.51 -4.06
C GLU A 32 -11.08 -1.77 -3.55
N ALA A 33 -11.67 -2.23 -2.44
CA ALA A 33 -12.86 -1.63 -1.85
C ALA A 33 -12.65 -0.18 -1.42
N ASP A 34 -11.45 0.13 -0.91
CA ASP A 34 -11.08 1.48 -0.46
C ASP A 34 -10.58 2.38 -1.60
N GLY A 35 -10.47 1.85 -2.83
CA GLY A 35 -9.92 2.59 -3.99
C GLY A 35 -8.39 2.78 -3.97
N ASN A 36 -7.72 2.31 -2.92
CA ASN A 36 -6.26 2.41 -2.76
C ASN A 36 -5.50 1.58 -3.79
N LEU A 37 -6.06 0.47 -4.31
CA LEU A 37 -5.40 -0.31 -5.35
C LEU A 37 -5.12 0.51 -6.61
N ASP A 38 -6.06 1.36 -7.03
CA ASP A 38 -5.90 2.18 -8.24
C ASP A 38 -4.75 3.18 -8.10
N LEU A 39 -4.62 3.80 -6.92
CA LEU A 39 -3.50 4.69 -6.59
C LEU A 39 -2.16 3.95 -6.65
N LEU A 40 -2.09 2.78 -6.02
CA LEU A 40 -0.89 1.96 -5.98
C LEU A 40 -0.44 1.54 -7.39
N LEU A 41 -1.37 1.09 -8.24
CA LEU A 41 -1.05 0.69 -9.62
C LEU A 41 -0.58 1.87 -10.48
N GLN A 42 -1.02 3.11 -10.19
CA GLN A 42 -0.50 4.34 -10.80
C GLN A 42 0.87 4.76 -10.23
N GLY A 43 1.41 4.03 -9.27
CA GLY A 43 2.66 4.35 -8.56
C GLY A 43 2.52 5.50 -7.56
N LYS A 44 1.29 5.84 -7.17
CA LYS A 44 1.00 6.83 -6.13
C LYS A 44 0.99 6.14 -4.76
N GLU A 45 1.17 6.96 -3.74
CA GLU A 45 0.97 6.55 -2.35
C GLU A 45 -0.53 6.43 -2.06
N SER A 46 -0.91 5.48 -1.21
CA SER A 46 -2.29 5.30 -0.76
C SER A 46 -2.71 6.39 0.22
N GLU A 47 -4.00 6.41 0.54
CA GLU A 47 -4.48 7.08 1.76
C GLU A 47 -3.98 6.36 3.01
N ILE A 48 -4.21 6.95 4.18
CA ILE A 48 -3.89 6.34 5.48
C ILE A 48 -4.78 5.12 5.70
N ILE A 49 -4.15 3.97 5.96
CA ILE A 49 -4.79 2.68 6.17
C ILE A 49 -4.42 2.18 7.58
N PRO A 50 -5.40 1.78 8.40
CA PRO A 50 -5.12 1.07 9.65
C PRO A 50 -4.59 -0.32 9.31
N LEU A 51 -3.30 -0.54 9.57
CA LEU A 51 -2.60 -1.78 9.29
C LEU A 51 -2.49 -2.63 10.55
N LYS A 52 -2.88 -3.90 10.44
CA LYS A 52 -2.53 -4.96 11.38
C LYS A 52 -1.60 -5.96 10.70
N LEU A 53 -0.30 -5.77 10.88
CA LEU A 53 0.73 -6.67 10.37
C LEU A 53 0.94 -7.83 11.34
N CYS A 54 0.79 -9.06 10.86
CA CYS A 54 0.95 -10.26 11.69
C CYS A 54 1.96 -11.21 11.05
N THR A 55 3.05 -11.48 11.76
CA THR A 55 4.08 -12.46 11.40
C THR A 55 4.26 -13.45 12.56
N PRO A 56 4.93 -14.60 12.37
CA PRO A 56 5.14 -15.56 13.45
C PRO A 56 5.84 -15.01 14.70
N VAL A 57 6.64 -13.94 14.57
CA VAL A 57 7.46 -13.37 15.65
C VAL A 57 6.91 -12.04 16.15
N ILE A 58 6.25 -11.26 15.30
CA ILE A 58 5.85 -9.88 15.57
C ILE A 58 4.39 -9.67 15.15
N SER A 59 3.62 -9.03 16.02
CA SER A 59 2.32 -8.43 15.70
C SER A 59 2.41 -6.92 15.87
N LEU A 60 2.05 -6.16 14.84
CA LEU A 60 2.12 -4.71 14.82
C LEU A 60 0.77 -4.14 14.37
N THR A 61 0.28 -3.14 15.09
CA THR A 61 -0.90 -2.34 14.70
C THR A 61 -0.44 -0.90 14.57
N MET A 62 -0.64 -0.28 13.41
CA MET A 62 -0.30 1.12 13.17
C MET A 62 -1.15 1.71 12.05
N ASP A 63 -1.24 3.03 12.01
CA ASP A 63 -1.69 3.73 10.81
C ASP A 63 -0.50 3.89 9.86
N ALA A 64 -0.69 3.57 8.58
CA ALA A 64 0.35 3.63 7.58
C ALA A 64 -0.19 4.02 6.20
N THR A 65 0.68 4.55 5.35
CA THR A 65 0.44 4.63 3.90
C THR A 65 1.21 3.50 3.21
N PHE A 66 0.74 3.10 2.03
CA PHE A 66 1.37 2.10 1.19
C PHE A 66 1.81 2.69 -0.12
N LYS A 67 2.91 2.14 -0.66
CA LYS A 67 3.39 2.47 -2.00
C LYS A 67 3.98 1.24 -2.67
N LEU A 68 3.74 1.09 -3.96
CA LEU A 68 4.48 0.11 -4.75
C LEU A 68 5.81 0.71 -5.21
N VAL A 69 6.89 0.01 -4.91
CA VAL A 69 8.25 0.35 -5.35
C VAL A 69 8.84 -0.79 -6.19
N PRO A 70 9.77 -0.51 -7.13
CA PRO A 70 10.43 -1.56 -7.87
C PRO A 70 11.25 -2.45 -6.95
N GLY A 71 11.06 -3.77 -7.04
CA GLY A 71 11.88 -4.78 -6.37
C GLY A 71 12.74 -5.59 -7.33
N ASP A 72 13.34 -6.65 -6.80
CA ASP A 72 14.19 -7.56 -7.58
C ASP A 72 13.41 -8.20 -8.74
N ASN A 73 14.08 -8.39 -9.87
CA ASN A 73 13.50 -8.95 -11.10
C ASN A 73 12.22 -8.24 -11.56
N ASN A 74 12.11 -6.93 -11.30
CA ASN A 74 10.96 -6.11 -11.64
C ASN A 74 9.65 -6.54 -10.96
N LYS A 75 9.74 -7.31 -9.85
CA LYS A 75 8.57 -7.63 -9.02
C LYS A 75 8.30 -6.46 -8.07
N PRO A 76 7.10 -5.87 -8.09
CA PRO A 76 6.77 -4.77 -7.18
C PRO A 76 6.81 -5.21 -5.73
N ILE A 77 7.37 -4.37 -4.87
CA ILE A 77 7.37 -4.54 -3.41
C ILE A 77 6.38 -3.54 -2.82
N MET A 78 5.63 -3.97 -1.80
CA MET A 78 4.80 -3.09 -1.00
C MET A 78 5.65 -2.42 0.09
N GLU A 79 5.91 -1.14 -0.08
CA GLU A 79 6.48 -0.28 0.95
C GLU A 79 5.37 0.12 1.94
N ILE A 80 5.68 0.05 3.24
CA ILE A 80 4.79 0.40 4.33
C ILE A 80 5.41 1.57 5.09
N ASN A 81 4.78 2.75 5.01
CA ASN A 81 5.24 3.97 5.62
C ASN A 81 4.37 4.28 6.84
N GLY A 82 4.91 4.10 8.05
CA GLY A 82 4.19 4.38 9.29
C GLY A 82 3.98 5.88 9.52
N ILE A 83 2.81 6.24 10.05
CA ILE A 83 2.51 7.64 10.40
C ILE A 83 3.20 8.00 11.71
N ARG A 84 4.06 9.02 11.67
CA ARG A 84 4.64 9.59 12.88
C ARG A 84 3.63 10.53 13.51
N GLN A 85 3.26 10.28 14.77
CA GLN A 85 2.61 11.31 15.58
C GLN A 85 3.60 12.46 15.77
N GLU A 86 3.27 13.64 15.27
CA GLU A 86 3.96 14.85 15.70
C GLU A 86 3.65 15.05 17.19
N GLU A 87 4.69 15.06 18.03
CA GLU A 87 4.53 15.49 19.41
C GLU A 87 4.04 16.94 19.37
N SER A 88 2.84 17.19 19.90
CA SER A 88 2.39 18.56 20.13
C SER A 88 3.48 19.24 20.97
N PRO A 89 4.00 20.42 20.58
CA PRO A 89 5.02 21.08 21.38
C PRO A 89 4.46 21.23 22.79
N LYS A 90 5.14 20.58 23.75
CA LYS A 90 4.81 20.72 25.18
C LYS A 90 4.82 22.21 25.48
N LYS A 91 3.63 22.74 25.74
CA LYS A 91 3.39 24.15 26.03
C LYS A 91 3.94 24.51 27.40
#